data_AF-A0AA35TN45-F1
#
_entry.id   AF-A0AA35TN45-F1
#
_cell.length_a   1.000
_cell.length_b   1.000
_cell.length_c   1.000
_cell.angle_alpha   90.00
_cell.angle_beta   90.00
_cell.angle_gamma   90.00
#
_symmetry.space_group_name_H-M   'P 1'
#
loop_
_entity.id
_entity.type
_entity.pdbx_description
1 polymer ?
#
loop_
_entity_poly.entity_id
_entity_poly.type
_entity_poly.pdbx_seq_one_letter_code
_entity_poly.pdbx_strand_id
1 'polypeptide(L)'
;PSGSAPGPSCLRASHLKEAVFCPSPDRSSFVLQGLVGVVNLLCRGRVAPSILPHLCGATLLACQKKGGGLRPIAVGEVLRRLTSKCVSRAVRADTITTLSPLQVGVAVPGGCEAVVHSVLTSPMLLT
;
A
#
# COMPACT_ATOMS: atom_id res chain seq x y z
N PRO A 1 8.29 0.26 -1.96
CA PRO A 1 8.09 -1.19 -1.69
C PRO A 1 9.45 -1.90 -1.72
N SER A 2 10.48 -1.25 -1.17
CA SER A 2 11.84 -1.80 -1.19
C SER A 2 11.85 -3.12 -0.42
N GLY A 3 12.32 -4.20 -1.04
CA GLY A 3 12.45 -5.50 -0.39
C GLY A 3 11.15 -6.32 -0.18
N SER A 4 9.98 -5.87 -0.66
CA SER A 4 8.74 -6.69 -0.54
C SER A 4 8.71 -7.83 -1.56
N ALA A 5 8.18 -8.98 -1.17
CA ALA A 5 7.94 -10.12 -2.07
C ALA A 5 7.06 -9.72 -3.29
N PRO A 6 7.28 -10.33 -4.46
CA PRO A 6 6.46 -10.09 -5.64
C PRO A 6 5.07 -10.74 -5.51
N GLY A 7 4.13 -10.25 -6.31
CA GLY A 7 2.84 -10.92 -6.50
C GLY A 7 2.94 -12.08 -7.50
N PRO A 8 1.78 -12.59 -7.98
CA PRO A 8 1.71 -13.68 -8.95
C PRO A 8 2.56 -13.50 -10.22
N SER A 9 2.71 -12.26 -10.71
CA SER A 9 3.50 -11.96 -11.91
C SER A 9 5.02 -12.04 -11.70
N CYS A 10 5.49 -12.27 -10.48
CA CYS A 10 6.89 -12.20 -10.08
C CYS A 10 7.55 -10.81 -10.31
N LEU A 11 6.80 -9.79 -10.74
CA LEU A 11 7.29 -8.42 -10.87
C LEU A 11 7.65 -7.88 -9.48
N ARG A 12 8.86 -7.31 -9.35
CA ARG A 12 9.37 -6.73 -8.11
C ARG A 12 9.44 -5.21 -8.22
N ALA A 13 9.39 -4.55 -7.06
CA ALA A 13 9.63 -3.12 -6.99
C ALA A 13 11.06 -2.72 -7.40
N SER A 14 12.03 -3.62 -7.24
CA SER A 14 13.40 -3.41 -7.73
C SER A 14 13.45 -3.31 -9.24
N HIS A 15 12.76 -4.21 -9.97
CA HIS A 15 12.70 -4.16 -11.43
C HIS A 15 12.16 -2.81 -11.92
N LEU A 16 11.09 -2.30 -11.28
CA LEU A 16 10.54 -0.99 -11.64
C LEU A 16 11.50 0.16 -11.33
N LYS A 17 12.20 0.10 -10.19
CA LYS A 17 13.20 1.11 -9.83
C LYS A 17 14.37 1.10 -10.80
N GLU A 18 14.92 -0.07 -11.10
CA GLU A 18 16.02 -0.22 -12.04
C GLU A 18 15.64 0.29 -13.43
N ALA A 19 14.42 0.01 -13.89
CA ALA A 19 13.93 0.51 -15.17
C ALA A 19 13.71 2.04 -15.19
N VAL A 20 13.16 2.62 -14.11
CA VAL A 20 12.95 4.07 -14.00
C VAL A 20 14.26 4.85 -13.77
N PHE A 21 15.22 4.26 -13.08
CA PHE A 21 16.51 4.88 -12.78
C PHE A 21 17.65 4.32 -13.64
N CYS A 22 17.34 3.77 -14.82
CA CYS A 22 18.35 3.25 -15.73
C CYS A 22 19.21 4.39 -16.32
N PRO A 23 20.48 4.14 -16.69
CA PRO A 23 21.38 5.17 -17.23
C PRO A 23 20.93 5.81 -18.55
N SER A 24 19.99 5.19 -19.28
CA SER A 24 19.48 5.71 -20.56
C SER A 24 18.27 6.64 -20.31
N PRO A 25 18.39 7.96 -20.56
CA PRO A 25 17.33 8.93 -20.26
C PRO A 25 16.03 8.69 -21.03
N ASP A 26 16.12 8.25 -22.29
CA ASP A 26 14.92 8.00 -23.10
C ASP A 26 14.13 6.80 -22.57
N ARG A 27 14.84 5.73 -22.16
CA ARG A 27 14.23 4.54 -21.58
C ARG A 27 13.64 4.82 -20.21
N SER A 28 14.34 5.56 -19.36
CA SER A 28 13.83 5.91 -18.04
C SER A 28 12.56 6.76 -18.13
N SER A 29 12.55 7.76 -19.02
CA SER A 29 11.39 8.61 -19.28
C SER A 29 10.22 7.79 -19.84
N PHE A 30 10.47 6.92 -20.82
CA PHE A 30 9.45 6.04 -21.40
C PHE A 30 8.81 5.14 -20.36
N VAL A 31 9.61 4.48 -19.52
CA VAL A 31 9.12 3.60 -18.45
C VAL A 31 8.31 4.40 -17.42
N LEU A 32 8.81 5.56 -17.01
CA LEU A 32 8.11 6.41 -16.05
C LEU A 32 6.74 6.85 -16.59
N GLN A 33 6.68 7.30 -17.84
CA GLN A 33 5.43 7.68 -18.49
C GLN A 33 4.46 6.49 -18.59
N GLY A 34 4.95 5.31 -18.97
CA GLY A 34 4.17 4.09 -18.99
C GLY A 34 3.59 3.73 -17.62
N LEU A 35 4.40 3.83 -16.56
CA LEU A 35 3.95 3.59 -15.18
C LEU A 35 2.88 4.60 -14.74
N VAL A 36 3.04 5.88 -15.08
CA VAL A 36 2.02 6.90 -14.83
C VAL A 36 0.71 6.56 -15.55
N GLY A 37 0.79 6.13 -16.82
CA GLY A 37 -0.36 5.67 -17.59
C GLY A 37 -1.08 4.50 -16.91
N VAL A 38 -0.34 3.50 -16.47
CA VAL A 38 -0.89 2.34 -15.75
C VAL A 38 -1.53 2.75 -14.43
N VAL A 39 -0.86 3.56 -13.60
CA VAL A 39 -1.41 4.04 -12.32
C VAL A 39 -2.71 4.80 -12.55
N ASN A 40 -2.75 5.70 -13.52
CA ASN A 40 -3.96 6.47 -13.83
C ASN A 40 -5.10 5.58 -14.35
N LEU A 41 -4.80 4.58 -15.18
CA LEU A 41 -5.79 3.60 -15.65
C LEU A 41 -6.38 2.79 -14.49
N LEU A 42 -5.53 2.36 -13.55
CA LEU A 42 -5.92 1.62 -12.36
C LEU A 42 -6.75 2.47 -11.39
N CYS A 43 -6.34 3.70 -11.12
CA CYS A 43 -7.09 4.65 -10.28
C CYS A 43 -8.49 4.92 -10.83
N ARG A 44 -8.65 4.95 -12.15
CA ARG A 44 -9.96 5.18 -12.81
C ARG A 44 -10.83 3.94 -12.88
N GLY A 45 -10.34 2.76 -12.45
CA GLY A 45 -11.08 1.51 -12.55
C GLY A 45 -11.33 1.03 -13.98
N ARG A 46 -10.50 1.45 -14.95
CA ARG A 46 -10.70 1.17 -16.39
C ARG A 46 -9.95 -0.07 -16.89
N VAL A 47 -9.70 -1.03 -16.00
CA VAL A 47 -9.03 -2.29 -16.36
C VAL A 47 -10.03 -3.21 -17.05
N ALA A 48 -9.61 -3.85 -18.14
CA ALA A 48 -10.43 -4.85 -18.82
C ALA A 48 -10.80 -6.01 -17.87
N PRO A 49 -12.05 -6.52 -17.90
CA PRO A 49 -12.49 -7.59 -17.00
C PRO A 49 -11.62 -8.85 -17.03
N SER A 50 -11.05 -9.20 -18.19
CA SER A 50 -10.15 -10.35 -18.36
C SER A 50 -8.83 -10.23 -17.59
N ILE A 51 -8.39 -9.00 -17.29
CA ILE A 51 -7.13 -8.73 -16.59
C ILE A 51 -7.34 -8.68 -15.07
N LEU A 52 -8.56 -8.38 -14.60
CA LEU A 52 -8.86 -8.23 -13.18
C LEU A 52 -8.43 -9.43 -12.32
N PRO A 53 -8.66 -10.71 -12.70
CA PRO A 53 -8.23 -11.85 -11.89
C PRO A 53 -6.72 -11.88 -11.64
N HIS A 54 -5.94 -11.46 -12.64
CA HIS A 54 -4.48 -11.45 -12.58
C HIS A 54 -3.97 -10.27 -11.76
N LEU A 55 -4.58 -9.09 -11.93
CA LEU A 55 -4.19 -7.86 -11.25
C LEU A 55 -4.62 -7.83 -9.76
N CYS A 56 -5.83 -8.32 -9.49
CA CYS A 56 -6.40 -8.39 -8.15
C CYS A 56 -6.00 -9.66 -7.38
N GLY A 57 -5.35 -10.61 -8.06
CA GLY A 57 -4.75 -11.79 -7.45
C GLY A 57 -3.64 -11.47 -6.43
N ALA A 58 -3.25 -12.50 -5.69
CA ALA A 58 -2.19 -12.44 -4.68
C ALA A 58 -1.50 -13.79 -4.49
N THR A 59 -0.20 -13.75 -4.20
CA THR A 59 0.54 -14.91 -3.72
C THR A 59 0.27 -15.06 -2.23
N LEU A 60 -0.19 -16.24 -1.78
CA LEU A 60 -0.50 -16.51 -0.38
C LEU A 60 0.71 -17.13 0.33
N LEU A 61 1.04 -16.60 1.50
CA LEU A 61 2.07 -17.14 2.39
C LEU A 61 1.47 -17.38 3.78
N ALA A 62 1.59 -18.60 4.28
CA ALA A 62 1.16 -18.95 5.63
C ALA A 62 2.32 -18.73 6.62
N CYS A 63 2.30 -17.62 7.35
CA CYS A 63 3.31 -17.34 8.38
C CYS A 63 2.84 -17.84 9.75
N GLN A 64 3.72 -18.44 10.55
CA GLN A 64 3.36 -18.83 11.91
C GLN A 64 3.27 -17.61 12.82
N LYS A 65 2.26 -17.57 13.69
CA LYS A 65 2.13 -16.54 14.73
C LYS A 65 2.95 -16.96 15.96
N LYS A 66 3.50 -15.98 16.69
CA LYS A 66 4.01 -16.21 18.06
C LYS A 66 2.84 -16.65 18.94
N GLY A 67 2.92 -17.84 19.52
CA GLY A 67 1.83 -18.46 20.31
C GLY A 67 0.93 -19.43 19.53
N GLY A 68 1.32 -19.86 18.33
CA GLY A 68 0.59 -20.85 17.54
C GLY A 68 -0.42 -20.24 16.56
N GLY A 69 -0.89 -21.06 15.60
CA GLY A 69 -1.77 -20.63 14.52
C GLY A 69 -1.07 -19.97 13.34
N LEU A 70 -1.84 -19.68 12.28
CA LEU A 70 -1.34 -19.11 11.02
C LEU A 70 -1.79 -17.65 10.83
N ARG A 71 -0.89 -16.84 10.31
CA ARG A 71 -1.12 -15.52 9.72
C ARG A 71 -1.01 -15.65 8.20
N PRO A 72 -2.14 -15.75 7.47
CA PRO A 72 -2.09 -15.71 6.02
C PRO A 72 -1.69 -14.30 5.57
N ILE A 73 -0.69 -14.23 4.69
CA ILE A 73 -0.24 -13.00 4.04
C ILE A 73 -0.61 -13.09 2.56
N ALA A 74 -1.38 -12.11 2.08
CA ALA A 74 -1.71 -11.96 0.68
C ALA A 74 -0.80 -10.91 0.01
N VAL A 75 0.13 -11.39 -0.80
CA VAL A 75 1.09 -10.55 -1.52
C VAL A 75 0.51 -10.20 -2.90
N GLY A 76 -0.21 -9.08 -2.98
CA GLY A 76 -0.84 -8.62 -4.21
C GLY A 76 0.14 -8.09 -5.27
N GLU A 77 -0.33 -7.87 -6.49
CA GLU A 77 0.48 -7.35 -7.60
C GLU A 77 1.21 -6.02 -7.30
N VAL A 78 2.44 -5.89 -7.80
CA VAL A 78 3.27 -4.68 -7.55
C VAL A 78 2.62 -3.42 -8.11
N LEU A 79 2.06 -3.48 -9.32
CA LEU A 79 1.41 -2.32 -9.96
C LEU A 79 0.17 -1.87 -9.18
N ARG A 80 -0.61 -2.82 -8.66
CA ARG A 80 -1.76 -2.53 -7.78
C ARG A 80 -1.31 -1.88 -6.48
N ARG A 81 -0.28 -2.42 -5.82
CA ARG A 81 0.28 -1.82 -4.58
C ARG A 81 0.91 -0.45 -4.79
N LEU A 82 1.56 -0.22 -5.93
CA LEU A 82 2.09 1.09 -6.31
C LEU A 82 0.95 2.11 -6.43
N THR A 83 -0.09 1.74 -7.18
CA THR A 83 -1.29 2.56 -7.36
C THR A 83 -1.94 2.88 -6.01
N SER A 84 -2.16 1.87 -5.16
CA SER A 84 -2.71 2.09 -3.82
C SER A 84 -1.89 3.07 -3.00
N LYS A 85 -0.55 3.04 -3.08
CA LYS A 85 0.30 4.02 -2.38
C LYS A 85 0.17 5.43 -2.91
N CYS A 86 0.05 5.58 -4.24
CA CYS A 86 -0.21 6.88 -4.86
C CYS A 86 -1.56 7.45 -4.37
N VAL A 87 -2.62 6.63 -4.37
CA VAL A 87 -3.94 7.01 -3.87
C VAL A 87 -3.90 7.33 -2.38
N SER A 88 -3.35 6.44 -1.54
CA SER A 88 -3.24 6.66 -0.09
C SER A 88 -2.47 7.92 0.27
N ARG A 89 -1.45 8.28 -0.53
CA ARG A 89 -0.73 9.56 -0.36
C ARG A 89 -1.60 10.75 -0.74
N ALA A 90 -2.36 10.66 -1.84
CA ALA A 90 -3.22 11.73 -2.31
C ALA A 90 -4.36 12.05 -1.32
N VAL A 91 -4.99 11.02 -0.74
CA VAL A 91 -6.13 11.20 0.19
C VAL A 91 -5.72 11.34 1.66
N ARG A 92 -4.42 11.48 1.94
CA ARG A 92 -3.89 11.42 3.32
C ARG A 92 -4.50 12.48 4.23
N ALA A 93 -4.60 13.72 3.76
CA ALA A 93 -5.13 14.82 4.56
C ALA A 93 -6.60 14.58 4.91
N ASP A 94 -7.43 14.30 3.90
CA ASP A 94 -8.86 14.01 4.06
C ASP A 94 -9.08 12.82 5.01
N THR A 95 -8.25 11.78 4.88
CA THR A 95 -8.29 10.60 5.75
C THR A 95 -8.07 10.98 7.22
N ILE A 96 -7.09 11.85 7.53
CA ILE A 96 -6.86 12.31 8.91
C ILE A 96 -8.07 13.10 9.42
N THR A 97 -8.58 14.04 8.62
CA THR A 97 -9.74 14.86 9.03
C THR A 97 -11.01 14.05 9.26
N THR A 98 -11.18 12.94 8.52
CA THR A 98 -12.39 12.11 8.59
C THR A 98 -12.31 11.08 9.71
N LEU A 99 -11.12 10.50 9.95
CA LEU A 99 -10.96 9.37 10.86
C LEU A 99 -10.55 9.79 12.28
N SER A 100 -9.78 10.88 12.43
CA SER A 100 -9.37 11.39 13.72
C SER A 100 -10.53 12.09 14.44
N PRO A 101 -10.67 11.98 15.78
CA PRO A 101 -9.76 11.34 16.72
C PRO A 101 -10.04 9.85 17.00
N LEU A 102 -11.13 9.29 16.46
CA LEU A 102 -11.57 7.93 16.79
C LEU A 102 -10.66 6.83 16.22
N GLN A 103 -10.07 7.08 15.05
CA GLN A 103 -9.17 6.15 14.37
C GLN A 103 -7.86 6.87 14.04
N VAL A 104 -6.84 6.60 14.83
CA VAL A 104 -5.49 7.18 14.71
C VAL A 104 -4.44 6.21 14.16
N GLY A 105 -4.82 4.97 13.84
CA GLY A 105 -3.93 3.98 13.23
C GLY A 105 -3.61 4.25 11.75
N VAL A 106 -4.30 5.21 11.11
CA VAL A 106 -4.14 5.52 9.68
C VAL A 106 -3.74 6.98 9.50
N ALA A 107 -2.62 7.21 8.82
CA ALA A 107 -2.10 8.53 8.43
C ALA A 107 -1.71 9.50 9.58
N VAL A 108 -2.13 9.25 10.82
CA VAL A 108 -1.78 10.04 12.02
C VAL A 108 -0.40 9.63 12.56
N PRO A 109 0.60 10.54 12.58
CA PRO A 109 1.89 10.29 13.21
C PRO A 109 1.74 10.04 14.72
N GLY A 110 2.37 8.99 15.25
CA GLY A 110 2.33 8.67 16.67
C GLY A 110 0.95 8.25 17.18
N GLY A 111 0.05 7.77 16.30
CA GLY A 111 -1.33 7.46 16.69
C GLY A 111 -1.43 6.41 17.79
N CYS A 112 -0.58 5.37 17.79
CA CYS A 112 -0.59 4.35 18.83
C CYS A 112 -0.25 4.93 20.21
N GLU A 113 0.77 5.78 20.26
CA GLU A 113 1.22 6.49 21.46
C GLU A 113 0.14 7.47 21.94
N ALA A 114 -0.51 8.18 21.02
CA ALA A 114 -1.61 9.09 21.33
C ALA A 114 -2.78 8.37 22.01
N VAL A 115 -3.15 7.16 21.55
CA VAL A 115 -4.17 6.35 22.23
C VAL A 115 -3.76 6.03 23.67
N VAL A 116 -2.55 5.52 23.86
CA VAL A 116 -2.05 5.15 25.20
C VAL A 116 -2.05 6.37 26.13
N HIS A 117 -1.53 7.51 25.67
CA HIS A 117 -1.56 8.75 26.45
C HIS A 117 -2.99 9.20 26.77
N SER A 118 -3.91 9.18 25.79
CA SER A 118 -5.29 9.62 26.02
C SER A 118 -6.01 8.84 27.13
N VAL A 119 -5.70 7.54 27.26
CA VAL A 119 -6.24 6.67 28.31
C VAL A 119 -5.56 6.93 29.66
N LEU A 120 -4.26 7.23 29.67
CA LEU A 120 -3.49 7.45 30.89
C LEU A 120 -3.66 8.85 31.48
N THR A 121 -3.92 9.87 30.66
CA THR A 121 -4.01 11.28 31.09
C THR A 121 -5.43 11.80 31.23
N SER A 122 -6.45 11.02 30.86
CA SER A 122 -7.85 11.40 31.10
C SER A 122 -8.30 10.86 32.47
N PRO A 123 -8.36 11.69 33.53
CA PRO A 123 -9.12 11.32 34.72
C PRO A 123 -10.61 11.33 34.35
N MET A 124 -11.34 10.27 34.73
CA MET A 124 -12.81 10.14 34.71
C MET A 124 -13.54 10.11 33.35
N LEU A 125 -13.95 8.90 32.97
CA LEU A 125 -15.31 8.56 32.48
C LEU A 125 -15.73 7.20 33.08
N LEU A 126 -15.50 7.06 34.38
CA LEU A 126 -16.12 6.07 35.26
C LEU A 126 -16.93 6.85 36.30
N THR A 127 -18.04 7.43 35.85
CA THR A 127 -19.20 7.82 36.66
C THR A 127 -20.44 7.44 35.89
#